data_AF-A0A4R8EF48-F1
#
_entry.id   AF-A0A4R8EF48-F1
#
_cell.length_a   1.000
_cell.length_b   1.000
_cell.length_c   1.000
_cell.angle_alpha   90.00
_cell.angle_beta   90.00
_cell.angle_gamma   90.00
#
_symmetry.space_group_name_H-M   'P 1'
#
loop_
_entity.id
_entity.type
_entity.pdbx_description
1 polymer ?
#
loop_
_entity_poly.entity_id
_entity_poly.type
_entity_poly.pdbx_seq_one_letter_code
_entity_poly.pdbx_strand_id
1 'polypeptide(L)'
;MSESSSEGQEVPMAGARTEDGKVLIVGPDGMAVEGPPRSDEDEHDDEPRSVTELVEQPAKVMRVANMIRQLLEEVKSAPLDEASRARLRSIHEASIKELESGLAPELVEELERLSLDFTDDSTPTDAELRIAQAQLVGWLEGLFHGIQTALFAQQMAARQQLEQMRRALPGGQQLPGEEHPAFPGAPQAANTDGPGSGGMYL
;
A
#
# COMPACT_ATOMS: atom_id res chain seq x y z
N MET A 1 11.31 -46.47 -14.73
CA MET A 1 10.86 -45.15 -15.22
C MET A 1 9.83 -44.69 -14.22
N SER A 2 10.19 -43.71 -13.39
CA SER A 2 9.34 -43.16 -12.33
C SER A 2 8.97 -41.75 -12.76
N GLU A 3 7.67 -41.49 -12.94
CA GLU A 3 7.12 -40.14 -13.00
C GLU A 3 6.84 -39.69 -11.57
N SER A 4 7.47 -38.59 -11.16
CA SER A 4 7.22 -37.92 -9.88
C SER A 4 6.37 -36.69 -10.17
N SER A 5 5.13 -36.72 -9.70
CA SER A 5 4.27 -35.54 -9.56
C SER A 5 4.92 -34.53 -8.61
N SER A 6 4.89 -33.26 -8.99
CA SER A 6 5.32 -32.13 -8.17
C SER A 6 4.09 -31.52 -7.50
N GLU A 7 3.82 -31.90 -6.26
CA GLU A 7 2.86 -31.19 -5.39
C GLU A 7 3.54 -29.94 -4.80
N GLY A 8 2.81 -28.82 -4.86
CA GLY A 8 3.23 -27.52 -4.36
C GLY A 8 3.44 -27.53 -2.85
N GLN A 9 4.63 -27.12 -2.44
CA GLN A 9 5.03 -27.05 -1.04
C GLN A 9 4.38 -25.84 -0.38
N GLU A 10 3.30 -26.08 0.38
CA GLU A 10 2.73 -25.08 1.30
C GLU A 10 3.80 -24.70 2.34
N VAL A 11 4.15 -23.41 2.36
CA VAL A 11 5.10 -22.86 3.32
C VAL A 11 4.34 -22.53 4.61
N PRO A 12 4.73 -23.05 5.79
CA PRO A 12 3.95 -22.85 7.00
C PRO A 12 4.12 -21.42 7.52
N MET A 13 3.06 -20.62 7.42
CA MET A 13 2.93 -19.34 8.14
C MET A 13 2.66 -19.66 9.62
N ALA A 14 3.72 -19.72 10.42
CA ALA A 14 3.59 -19.94 11.86
C ALA A 14 3.18 -18.64 12.56
N GLY A 15 1.88 -18.42 12.72
CA GLY A 15 1.36 -17.42 13.67
C GLY A 15 1.54 -17.93 15.09
N ALA A 16 2.35 -17.26 15.90
CA ALA A 16 2.42 -17.52 17.34
C ALA A 16 1.50 -16.53 18.05
N ARG A 17 0.55 -17.05 18.85
CA ARG A 17 -0.29 -16.26 19.75
C ARG A 17 0.49 -16.00 21.03
N THR A 18 0.72 -14.73 21.39
CA THR A 18 1.33 -14.38 22.68
C THR A 18 0.31 -14.55 23.81
N GLU A 19 0.78 -14.64 25.07
CA GLU A 19 -0.10 -14.77 26.24
C GLU A 19 -1.10 -13.61 26.37
N ASP A 20 -0.81 -12.46 25.74
CA ASP A 20 -1.66 -11.27 25.67
C ASP A 20 -2.63 -11.25 24.48
N GLY A 21 -2.82 -12.37 23.79
CA GLY A 21 -3.78 -12.51 22.68
C GLY A 21 -3.33 -11.94 21.33
N LYS A 22 -2.15 -11.33 21.25
CA LYS A 22 -1.63 -10.71 20.02
C LYS A 22 -1.08 -11.76 19.05
N VAL A 23 -1.28 -11.53 17.76
CA VAL A 23 -0.82 -12.44 16.70
C VAL A 23 0.46 -11.89 16.09
N LEU A 24 1.56 -12.62 16.27
CA LEU A 24 2.84 -12.30 15.65
C LEU A 24 2.95 -13.00 14.29
N ILE A 25 2.90 -12.23 13.21
CA ILE A 25 3.12 -12.74 11.84
C ILE A 25 4.57 -12.46 11.45
N VAL A 26 5.36 -13.52 11.25
CA VAL A 26 6.75 -13.42 10.79
C VAL A 26 6.80 -13.67 9.29
N GLY A 27 7.07 -12.63 8.51
CA GLY A 27 7.35 -12.75 7.08
C GLY A 27 8.78 -13.24 6.81
N PRO A 28 9.08 -13.69 5.57
CA PRO A 28 10.37 -14.27 5.20
C PRO A 28 11.58 -13.32 5.37
N ASP A 29 11.33 -12.01 5.49
CA ASP A 29 12.36 -10.98 5.69
C ASP A 29 12.61 -10.64 7.18
N GLY A 30 12.02 -11.38 8.13
CA GLY A 30 12.25 -11.20 9.57
C GLY A 30 11.59 -9.97 10.19
N MET A 31 10.67 -9.32 9.48
CA MET A 31 9.86 -8.21 10.01
C MET A 31 8.65 -8.76 10.76
N ALA A 32 8.58 -8.48 12.07
CA ALA A 32 7.40 -8.70 12.89
C ALA A 32 6.47 -7.50 12.78
N VAL A 33 5.26 -7.72 12.27
CA VAL A 33 4.19 -6.72 12.32
C VAL A 33 3.25 -7.14 13.45
N GLU A 34 3.18 -6.34 14.50
CA GLU A 34 2.23 -6.54 15.60
C GLU A 34 0.86 -6.00 15.14
N GLY A 35 -0.05 -6.91 14.80
CA GLY A 35 -1.46 -6.58 14.60
C GLY A 35 -2.21 -6.60 15.94
N PRO A 36 -3.23 -5.75 16.15
CA PRO A 36 -4.08 -5.85 17.32
C PRO A 36 -4.73 -7.25 17.39
N PRO A 37 -4.99 -7.77 18.60
CA PRO A 37 -5.62 -9.07 18.77
C PRO A 37 -6.99 -9.05 18.09
N ARG A 38 -7.22 -9.95 17.12
CA ARG A 38 -8.58 -10.24 16.66
C ARG A 38 -9.24 -11.14 17.68
N SER A 39 -10.06 -10.56 18.55
CA SER A 39 -11.08 -11.26 19.32
C SER A 39 -12.30 -11.45 18.42
N ASP A 40 -12.80 -12.68 18.29
CA ASP A 40 -14.06 -12.98 17.58
C ASP A 40 -15.31 -12.43 18.34
N GLU A 41 -15.12 -11.58 19.35
CA GLU A 41 -16.18 -11.06 20.24
C GLU A 41 -16.16 -9.53 20.40
N ASP A 42 -15.27 -8.80 19.72
CA ASP A 42 -15.23 -7.33 19.76
C ASP A 42 -15.77 -6.71 18.47
N GLU A 43 -17.09 -6.83 18.26
CA GLU A 43 -17.87 -5.83 17.52
C GLU A 43 -17.92 -4.52 18.35
N HIS A 44 -16.76 -3.88 18.53
CA HIS A 44 -16.72 -2.45 18.86
C HIS A 44 -16.38 -1.72 17.55
N ASP A 45 -17.42 -1.24 16.90
CA ASP A 45 -17.46 -0.55 15.61
C ASP A 45 -16.78 0.84 15.61
N ASP A 46 -15.85 1.09 16.53
CA ASP A 46 -15.27 2.42 16.83
C ASP A 46 -13.72 2.48 16.80
N GLU A 47 -13.02 1.37 16.55
CA GLU A 47 -11.59 1.47 16.20
C GLU A 47 -11.47 1.88 14.72
N PRO A 48 -10.74 2.98 14.41
CA PRO A 48 -10.58 3.41 13.03
C PRO A 48 -9.86 2.32 12.23
N ARG A 49 -10.58 1.73 11.27
CA ARG A 49 -10.03 0.69 10.37
C ARG A 49 -8.71 1.17 9.78
N SER A 50 -7.78 0.25 9.58
CA SER A 50 -6.55 0.59 8.88
C SER A 50 -6.90 1.15 7.50
N VAL A 51 -6.15 2.15 7.04
CA VAL A 51 -6.37 2.78 5.73
C VAL A 51 -6.28 1.78 4.57
N THR A 52 -5.58 0.66 4.78
CA THR A 52 -5.52 -0.46 3.84
C THR A 52 -6.76 -1.35 3.83
N GLU A 53 -7.53 -1.36 4.92
CA GLU A 53 -8.75 -2.16 5.08
C GLU A 53 -9.98 -1.47 4.49
N LEU A 54 -9.88 -0.18 4.17
CA LEU A 54 -10.94 0.56 3.46
C LEU A 54 -11.21 0.02 2.05
N VAL A 55 -10.19 -0.55 1.41
CA VAL A 55 -10.29 -1.12 0.06
C VAL A 55 -9.95 -2.60 0.13
N GLU A 56 -10.98 -3.43 0.26
CA GLU A 56 -10.84 -4.88 0.41
C GLU A 56 -10.25 -5.54 -0.85
N GLN A 57 -10.57 -5.01 -2.03
CA GLN A 57 -10.09 -5.54 -3.31
C GLN A 57 -9.44 -4.47 -4.19
N PRO A 58 -8.22 -4.00 -3.88
CA PRO A 58 -7.60 -2.87 -4.59
C PRO A 58 -7.47 -3.09 -6.10
N ALA A 59 -7.07 -4.29 -6.51
CA ALA A 59 -6.92 -4.63 -7.92
C ALA A 59 -8.26 -4.60 -8.70
N LYS A 60 -9.37 -4.98 -8.04
CA LYS A 60 -10.70 -4.94 -8.64
C LYS A 60 -11.17 -3.51 -8.80
N VAL A 61 -11.09 -2.71 -7.73
CA VAL A 61 -11.48 -1.30 -7.73
C VAL A 61 -10.68 -0.51 -8.78
N MET A 62 -9.36 -0.72 -8.87
CA MET A 62 -8.54 -0.08 -9.91
C MET A 62 -8.94 -0.46 -11.33
N ARG A 63 -9.31 -1.73 -11.57
CA ARG A 63 -9.75 -2.19 -12.89
C ARG A 63 -11.06 -1.50 -13.30
N VAL A 64 -12.01 -1.41 -12.39
CA VAL A 64 -13.30 -0.75 -12.62
C VAL A 64 -13.10 0.76 -12.79
N ALA A 65 -12.26 1.39 -11.96
CA ALA A 65 -11.92 2.81 -12.07
C ALA A 65 -11.35 3.16 -13.46
N ASN A 66 -10.43 2.35 -13.97
CA ASN A 66 -9.83 2.56 -15.28
C ASN A 66 -10.85 2.36 -16.42
N MET A 67 -11.73 1.37 -16.29
CA MET A 67 -12.84 1.16 -17.23
C MET A 67 -13.76 2.39 -17.28
N ILE A 68 -14.21 2.90 -16.14
CA ILE A 68 -15.09 4.08 -16.06
C ILE A 68 -14.39 5.30 -16.69
N ARG A 69 -13.10 5.51 -16.39
CA ARG A 69 -12.32 6.60 -17.01
C ARG A 69 -12.29 6.50 -18.53
N GLN A 70 -12.02 5.31 -19.08
CA GLN A 70 -12.00 5.12 -20.54
C GLN A 70 -13.36 5.40 -21.16
N LEU A 71 -14.45 4.93 -20.54
CA LEU A 71 -15.80 5.22 -21.02
C LEU A 71 -16.10 6.72 -20.97
N LEU A 72 -15.69 7.43 -19.92
CA LEU A 72 -15.84 8.88 -19.82
C LEU A 72 -15.13 9.62 -20.95
N GLU A 73 -13.90 9.21 -21.29
CA GLU A 73 -13.19 9.79 -22.43
C GLU A 73 -13.89 9.50 -23.76
N GLU A 74 -14.50 8.32 -23.93
CA GLU A 74 -15.32 8.03 -25.11
C GLU A 74 -16.58 8.90 -25.20
N VAL A 75 -17.29 9.13 -24.09
CA VAL A 75 -18.46 10.04 -24.10
C VAL A 75 -18.05 11.49 -24.41
N LYS A 76 -16.81 11.88 -24.09
CA LYS A 76 -16.26 13.20 -24.43
C LYS A 76 -15.78 13.29 -25.87
N SER A 77 -15.44 12.17 -26.51
CA SER A 77 -14.81 12.14 -27.84
C SER A 77 -15.81 12.37 -28.98
N ALA A 78 -17.05 11.86 -28.84
CA ALA A 78 -18.09 11.97 -29.85
C ALA A 78 -19.51 11.89 -29.25
N PRO A 79 -20.52 12.48 -29.91
CA PRO A 79 -21.92 12.33 -29.52
C PRO A 79 -22.38 10.87 -29.59
N LEU A 80 -23.21 10.46 -28.62
CA LEU A 80 -23.75 9.10 -28.56
C LEU A 80 -25.16 9.00 -29.14
N ASP A 81 -25.49 7.82 -29.66
CA ASP A 81 -26.87 7.45 -29.96
C ASP A 81 -27.62 6.94 -28.72
N GLU A 82 -28.94 6.83 -28.84
CA GLU A 82 -29.82 6.40 -27.76
C GLU A 82 -29.44 5.01 -27.22
N ALA A 83 -29.12 4.07 -28.11
CA ALA A 83 -28.76 2.71 -27.73
C ALA A 83 -27.46 2.66 -26.92
N SER A 84 -26.45 3.44 -27.32
CA SER A 84 -25.17 3.54 -26.60
C SER A 84 -25.36 4.18 -25.22
N ARG A 85 -26.23 5.19 -25.10
CA ARG A 85 -26.55 5.79 -23.81
C ARG A 85 -27.28 4.86 -22.87
N ALA A 86 -28.27 4.12 -23.37
CA ALA A 86 -28.96 3.09 -22.58
C ALA A 86 -27.98 2.01 -22.09
N ARG A 87 -27.03 1.60 -22.95
CA ARG A 87 -25.98 0.66 -22.56
C ARG A 87 -25.03 1.24 -21.50
N LEU A 88 -24.65 2.51 -21.63
CA LEU A 88 -23.79 3.17 -20.65
C LEU A 88 -24.45 3.36 -19.29
N ARG A 89 -25.77 3.59 -19.25
CA ARG A 89 -26.56 3.56 -18.01
C ARG A 89 -26.40 2.23 -17.30
N SER A 90 -26.65 1.12 -17.99
CA SER A 90 -26.51 -0.21 -17.40
C SER A 90 -25.07 -0.53 -16.98
N ILE A 91 -24.07 -0.05 -17.74
CA ILE A 91 -22.66 -0.21 -17.36
C ILE A 91 -22.35 0.61 -16.10
N HIS A 92 -22.88 1.82 -15.97
CA HIS A 92 -22.69 2.66 -14.78
C HIS A 92 -23.25 1.98 -13.53
N GLU A 93 -24.50 1.53 -13.58
CA GLU A 93 -25.17 0.81 -12.48
C GLU A 93 -24.41 -0.48 -12.10
N ALA A 94 -23.95 -1.26 -13.09
CA ALA A 94 -23.14 -2.44 -12.84
C ALA A 94 -21.77 -2.09 -12.24
N SER A 95 -21.16 -0.98 -12.67
CA SER A 95 -19.85 -0.55 -12.17
C SER A 95 -19.91 -0.15 -10.70
N ILE A 96 -20.99 0.52 -10.27
CA ILE A 96 -21.21 0.85 -8.86
C ILE A 96 -21.24 -0.42 -8.02
N LYS A 97 -22.06 -1.41 -8.39
CA LYS A 97 -22.12 -2.72 -7.69
C LYS A 97 -20.78 -3.45 -7.63
N GLU A 98 -20.02 -3.39 -8.72
CA GLU A 98 -18.67 -3.97 -8.76
C GLU A 98 -17.69 -3.22 -7.85
N LEU A 99 -17.81 -1.90 -7.72
CA LEU A 99 -17.04 -1.11 -6.77
C LEU A 99 -17.43 -1.44 -5.33
N GLU A 100 -18.73 -1.47 -5.01
CA GLU A 100 -19.23 -1.77 -3.67
C GLU A 100 -18.67 -3.09 -3.13
N SER A 101 -18.65 -4.13 -3.96
CA SER A 101 -18.09 -5.44 -3.58
C SER A 101 -16.57 -5.46 -3.34
N GLY A 102 -15.86 -4.37 -3.62
CA GLY A 102 -14.42 -4.23 -3.40
C GLY A 102 -14.06 -3.16 -2.37
N LEU A 103 -15.06 -2.51 -1.76
CA LEU A 103 -14.92 -1.44 -0.79
C LEU A 103 -15.46 -1.89 0.57
N ALA A 104 -14.89 -1.34 1.64
CA ALA A 104 -15.39 -1.59 2.97
C ALA A 104 -16.76 -0.90 3.21
N PRO A 105 -17.58 -1.36 4.17
CA PRO A 105 -18.96 -0.88 4.35
C PRO A 105 -19.10 0.64 4.46
N GLU A 106 -18.17 1.32 5.15
CA GLU A 106 -18.24 2.78 5.31
C GLU A 106 -18.09 3.55 3.97
N LEU A 107 -17.27 3.02 3.06
CA LEU A 107 -17.06 3.60 1.74
C LEU A 107 -18.19 3.22 0.78
N VAL A 108 -18.82 2.06 0.99
CA VAL A 108 -20.06 1.68 0.30
C VAL A 108 -21.16 2.69 0.64
N GLU A 109 -21.39 2.93 1.93
CA GLU A 109 -22.39 3.91 2.36
C GLU A 109 -22.05 5.33 1.89
N GLU A 110 -20.77 5.71 1.86
CA GLU A 110 -20.35 6.99 1.29
C GLU A 110 -20.65 7.06 -0.21
N LEU A 111 -20.30 6.01 -0.96
CA LEU A 111 -20.56 5.91 -2.38
C LEU A 111 -22.05 6.03 -2.66
N GLU A 112 -22.91 5.26 -1.98
CA GLU A 112 -24.37 5.28 -2.14
C GLU A 112 -24.97 6.67 -1.84
N ARG A 113 -24.47 7.38 -0.82
CA ARG A 113 -24.92 8.74 -0.51
C ARG A 113 -24.55 9.76 -1.58
N LEU A 114 -23.44 9.54 -2.28
CA LEU A 114 -22.91 10.46 -3.30
C LEU A 114 -23.43 10.13 -4.71
N SER A 115 -23.59 8.85 -5.03
CA SER A 115 -24.09 8.40 -6.33
C SER A 115 -25.60 8.58 -6.39
N LEU A 116 -26.06 9.61 -7.10
CA LEU A 116 -27.47 9.69 -7.47
C LEU A 116 -27.74 8.79 -8.68
N ASP A 117 -28.74 7.93 -8.56
CA ASP A 117 -29.28 7.17 -9.69
C ASP A 117 -29.83 8.11 -10.77
N PHE A 118 -29.79 7.64 -12.03
CA PHE A 118 -30.47 8.35 -13.12
C PHE A 118 -31.98 8.35 -12.83
N THR A 119 -32.52 9.55 -12.58
CA THR A 119 -33.94 9.77 -12.37
C THR A 119 -34.72 9.53 -13.67
N ASP A 120 -35.82 8.79 -13.58
CA ASP A 120 -36.72 8.33 -14.65
C ASP A 120 -36.28 7.06 -15.43
N ASP A 121 -37.28 6.31 -15.90
CA ASP A 121 -37.15 5.16 -16.81
C ASP A 121 -36.68 5.57 -18.23
N SER A 122 -36.33 6.84 -18.44
CA SER A 122 -35.79 7.34 -19.70
C SER A 122 -34.28 7.15 -19.80
N THR A 123 -33.79 7.03 -21.03
CA THR A 123 -32.36 7.02 -21.30
C THR A 123 -31.74 8.36 -20.91
N PRO A 124 -30.64 8.37 -20.13
CA PRO A 124 -29.97 9.62 -19.76
C PRO A 124 -29.36 10.28 -20.98
N THR A 125 -29.09 11.57 -20.88
CA THR A 125 -28.37 12.38 -21.88
C THR A 125 -26.86 12.16 -21.80
N ASP A 126 -26.13 12.52 -22.88
CA ASP A 126 -24.65 12.52 -22.89
C ASP A 126 -24.07 13.36 -21.73
N ALA A 127 -24.76 14.44 -21.34
CA ALA A 127 -24.31 15.32 -20.26
C ALA A 127 -24.45 14.65 -18.89
N GLU A 128 -25.58 14.00 -18.62
CA GLU A 128 -25.80 13.25 -17.38
C GLU A 128 -24.80 12.10 -17.24
N LEU A 129 -24.57 11.34 -18.32
CA LEU A 129 -23.56 10.28 -18.34
C LEU A 129 -22.15 10.80 -18.02
N ARG A 130 -21.76 11.95 -18.60
CA ARG A 130 -20.46 12.58 -18.32
C ARG A 130 -20.32 13.00 -16.86
N ILE A 131 -21.35 13.60 -16.27
CA ILE A 131 -21.32 14.03 -14.87
C ILE A 131 -21.23 12.82 -13.94
N ALA A 132 -22.08 11.81 -14.14
CA ALA A 132 -22.11 10.60 -13.31
C ALA A 132 -20.77 9.84 -13.36
N GLN A 133 -20.19 9.66 -14.55
CA GLN A 133 -18.89 9.01 -14.68
C GLN A 133 -17.73 9.86 -14.13
N ALA A 134 -17.74 11.17 -14.36
CA ALA A 134 -16.71 12.07 -13.82
C ALA A 134 -16.73 12.11 -12.29
N GLN A 135 -17.91 12.04 -11.67
CA GLN A 135 -18.05 11.93 -10.23
C GLN A 135 -17.36 10.67 -9.68
N LEU A 136 -17.65 9.50 -10.27
CA LEU A 136 -16.99 8.25 -9.87
C LEU A 136 -15.48 8.30 -10.07
N VAL A 137 -15.00 8.80 -11.20
CA VAL A 137 -13.56 8.92 -11.46
C VAL A 137 -12.89 9.83 -10.44
N GLY A 138 -13.45 11.01 -10.18
CA GLY A 138 -12.88 11.98 -9.24
C GLY A 138 -12.90 11.46 -7.79
N TRP A 139 -13.99 10.82 -7.37
CA TRP A 139 -14.08 10.22 -6.04
C TRP A 139 -13.04 9.08 -5.87
N LEU A 140 -12.91 8.20 -6.86
CA LEU A 140 -11.92 7.11 -6.83
C LEU A 140 -10.49 7.64 -6.84
N GLU A 141 -10.19 8.68 -7.62
CA GLU A 141 -8.88 9.35 -7.57
C GLU A 141 -8.58 9.92 -6.18
N GLY A 142 -9.56 10.57 -5.56
CA GLY A 142 -9.46 11.10 -4.20
C GLY A 142 -9.21 10.00 -3.17
N LEU A 143 -9.96 8.89 -3.26
CA LEU A 143 -9.80 7.72 -2.39
C LEU A 143 -8.38 7.15 -2.47
N PHE A 144 -7.90 6.84 -3.68
CA PHE A 144 -6.55 6.27 -3.85
C PHE A 144 -5.47 7.25 -3.40
N HIS A 145 -5.62 8.54 -3.67
CA HIS A 145 -4.67 9.54 -3.21
C HIS A 145 -4.64 9.69 -1.68
N GLY A 146 -5.81 9.63 -1.03
CA GLY A 146 -5.95 9.65 0.42
C GLY A 146 -5.24 8.46 1.07
N ILE A 147 -5.46 7.25 0.54
CA ILE A 147 -4.82 6.02 1.02
C ILE A 147 -3.29 6.09 0.87
N GLN A 148 -2.79 6.54 -0.28
CA GLN A 148 -1.35 6.69 -0.52
C GLN A 148 -0.72 7.69 0.43
N THR A 149 -1.37 8.84 0.64
CA THR A 149 -0.92 9.88 1.56
C THR A 149 -0.82 9.37 3.00
N ALA A 150 -1.86 8.67 3.46
CA ALA A 150 -1.88 8.12 4.81
C ALA A 150 -0.84 7.02 5.00
N LEU A 151 -0.68 6.12 4.03
CA LEU A 151 0.36 5.09 4.06
C LEU A 151 1.77 5.68 4.10
N PHE A 152 2.01 6.72 3.29
CA PHE A 152 3.29 7.42 3.31
C PHE A 152 3.55 8.06 4.68
N ALA A 153 2.55 8.72 5.28
CA ALA A 153 2.67 9.29 6.62
C ALA A 153 2.97 8.22 7.69
N GLN A 154 2.29 7.07 7.64
CA GLN A 154 2.56 5.94 8.54
C GLN A 154 4.00 5.43 8.41
N GLN A 155 4.48 5.25 7.17
CA GLN A 155 5.87 4.82 6.93
C GLN A 155 6.90 5.83 7.46
N MET A 156 6.63 7.12 7.32
CA MET A 156 7.53 8.16 7.83
C MET A 156 7.54 8.22 9.36
N ALA A 157 6.37 8.08 10.01
CA ALA A 157 6.27 8.01 11.46
C ALA A 157 7.01 6.78 12.01
N ALA A 158 6.84 5.61 11.38
CA ALA A 158 7.55 4.39 11.75
C ALA A 158 9.07 4.54 11.62
N ARG A 159 9.56 5.16 10.53
CA ARG A 159 11.00 5.45 10.35
C ARG A 159 11.56 6.35 11.47
N GLN A 160 10.83 7.40 11.84
CA GLN A 160 11.27 8.29 12.93
C GLN A 160 11.31 7.58 14.28
N GLN A 161 10.34 6.73 14.58
CA GLN A 161 10.34 5.92 15.81
C GLN A 161 11.55 4.98 15.85
N LEU A 162 11.89 4.32 14.74
CA LEU A 162 13.08 3.46 14.63
C LEU A 162 14.38 4.25 14.83
N GLU A 163 14.50 5.44 14.23
CA GLU A 163 15.66 6.31 14.42
C GLU A 163 15.82 6.79 15.87
N GLN A 164 14.71 7.11 16.53
CA GLN A 164 14.70 7.48 17.95
C GLN A 164 15.11 6.31 18.83
N MET A 165 14.59 5.10 18.58
CA MET A 165 14.99 3.90 19.31
C MET A 165 16.48 3.60 19.10
N ARG A 166 16.97 3.67 17.85
CA ARG A 166 18.40 3.49 17.53
C ARG A 166 19.29 4.50 18.27
N ARG A 167 18.82 5.73 18.48
CA ARG A 167 19.53 6.75 19.25
C ARG A 167 19.45 6.54 20.76
N ALA A 168 18.39 5.89 21.24
CA ALA A 168 18.18 5.58 22.65
C ALA A 168 18.89 4.29 23.11
N LEU A 169 19.33 3.41 22.20
CA LEU A 169 20.15 2.25 22.56
C LEU A 169 21.57 2.69 22.97
N PRO A 170 22.02 2.41 24.21
CA PRO A 170 23.38 2.69 24.64
C PRO A 170 24.33 1.68 23.97
N GLY A 171 25.06 2.13 22.95
CA GLY A 171 26.00 1.31 22.19
C GLY A 171 26.52 1.95 20.89
N GLY A 172 25.97 3.09 20.47
CA GLY A 172 26.47 3.86 19.34
C GLY A 172 27.70 4.73 19.62
N GLN A 173 28.29 4.65 20.83
CA GLN A 173 29.57 5.30 21.10
C GLN A 173 30.63 4.49 20.36
N GLN A 174 31.05 4.97 19.20
CA GLN A 174 32.39 4.71 18.70
C GLN A 174 33.33 4.93 19.89
N LEU A 175 33.88 3.84 20.42
CA LEU A 175 35.05 3.90 21.29
C LEU A 175 36.03 4.82 20.56
N PRO A 176 36.37 6.00 21.12
CA PRO A 176 37.49 6.76 20.63
C PRO A 176 38.65 5.78 20.65
N GLY A 177 39.26 5.54 19.49
CA GLY A 177 40.34 4.57 19.35
C GLY A 177 41.27 4.72 20.53
N GLU A 178 41.36 3.65 21.34
CA GLU A 178 42.30 3.55 22.44
C GLU A 178 43.68 3.87 21.87
N GLU A 179 44.15 5.08 22.19
CA GLU A 179 45.55 5.45 22.06
C GLU A 179 46.33 4.46 22.93
N HIS A 180 46.89 3.45 22.28
CA HIS A 180 47.86 2.56 22.91
C HIS A 180 48.95 3.39 23.59
N PRO A 181 49.22 3.22 24.89
CA PRO A 181 50.36 3.85 25.53
C PRO A 181 51.64 3.24 24.95
N ALA A 182 52.39 4.05 24.21
CA ALA A 182 53.71 3.70 23.71
C ALA A 182 54.68 3.48 24.88
N PHE A 183 55.24 2.27 24.97
CA PHE A 183 56.37 1.95 25.84
C PHE A 183 57.60 2.80 25.46
N PRO A 184 58.35 3.35 26.44
CA PRO A 184 59.60 4.04 26.14
C PRO A 184 60.72 3.02 25.99
N GLY A 185 61.26 2.89 24.78
CA GLY A 185 62.56 2.27 24.57
C GLY A 185 62.65 1.31 23.40
N ALA A 186 62.79 1.85 22.18
CA ALA A 186 63.57 1.19 21.12
C ALA A 186 64.07 2.26 20.12
N PRO A 187 65.31 2.14 19.64
CA PRO A 187 66.00 3.21 18.93
C PRO A 187 65.53 3.39 17.48
N GLN A 188 65.50 4.66 17.09
CA GLN A 188 65.38 5.19 15.74
C GLN A 188 66.32 4.46 14.76
N ALA A 189 65.77 3.91 13.67
CA ALA A 189 66.52 3.59 12.46
C ALA A 189 65.86 4.32 11.29
N ALA A 190 66.50 5.40 10.87
CA ALA A 190 66.25 6.08 9.62
C ALA A 190 66.82 5.27 8.46
N ASN A 191 66.09 5.17 7.35
CA ASN A 191 66.56 4.98 5.96
C ASN A 191 65.31 5.13 5.05
N THR A 192 65.08 6.26 4.38
CA THR A 192 65.58 6.68 3.05
C THR A 192 65.05 5.87 1.86
N ASP A 193 64.24 6.58 1.05
CA ASP A 193 64.13 6.61 -0.42
C ASP A 193 63.66 5.39 -1.25
N GLY A 194 62.59 5.63 -2.03
CA GLY A 194 62.28 4.92 -3.29
C GLY A 194 60.83 5.08 -3.78
N PRO A 195 60.56 5.67 -4.97
CA PRO A 195 59.21 5.94 -5.47
C PRO A 195 58.71 4.87 -6.47
N GLY A 196 57.43 4.50 -6.39
CA GLY A 196 56.70 3.77 -7.43
C GLY A 196 55.21 4.06 -7.27
N SER A 197 54.61 4.96 -8.05
CA SER A 197 54.15 4.79 -9.44
C SER A 197 53.06 3.72 -9.60
N GLY A 198 51.84 4.20 -9.86
CA GLY A 198 50.93 3.58 -10.83
C GLY A 198 49.62 2.99 -10.30
N GLY A 199 48.50 3.49 -10.83
CA GLY A 199 47.35 2.63 -11.13
C GLY A 199 45.96 3.08 -10.66
N MET A 200 45.42 4.13 -11.29
CA MET A 200 43.97 4.33 -11.39
C MET A 200 43.36 3.23 -12.26
N TYR A 201 42.27 2.61 -11.81
CA TYR A 201 41.36 1.87 -12.70
C TYR A 201 39.97 2.47 -12.58
N LEU A 202 39.38 2.66 -13.76
CA LEU A 202 38.02 3.10 -14.06
C LEU A 202 36.98 2.12 -13.54
#